data_AF-C8WP17-F1
#
_entry.id   AF-C8WP17-F1
#
_cell.length_a   1.000
_cell.length_b   1.000
_cell.length_c   1.000
_cell.angle_alpha   90.00
_cell.angle_beta   90.00
_cell.angle_gamma   90.00
#
_symmetry.space_group_name_H-M   'P 1'
#
loop_
_entity.id
_entity.type
_entity.pdbx_description
1 polymer ?
#
loop_
_entity_poly.entity_id
_entity_poly.type
_entity_poly.pdbx_seq_one_letter_code
_entity_poly.pdbx_strand_id
1 'polypeptide(L)'
;MAKKTHMVTCRLDDRDYGSLHENAAALDVAPSTYMRYLIRIPVSACQDPKGANVLVVDAKTLGALRYELVRWGRHYNQGVHALNAIAYAARKKAPGRDYFVQQIGIANEKLDAVEEGRRRLEGRLDDLEGSIVVGGGPCRY
;
A
#
# COMPACT_ATOMS: atom_id res chain seq x y z
N MET A 1 -17.96 -2.28 -35.33
CA MET A 1 -17.66 -3.72 -35.48
C MET A 1 -18.50 -4.51 -34.49
N ALA A 2 -19.19 -5.57 -34.91
CA ALA A 2 -20.00 -6.39 -34.00
C ALA A 2 -19.11 -7.06 -32.94
N LYS A 3 -19.50 -6.97 -31.67
CA LYS A 3 -18.76 -7.56 -30.55
C LYS A 3 -18.89 -9.08 -30.64
N LYS A 4 -17.82 -9.76 -31.06
CA LYS A 4 -17.78 -11.24 -31.08
C LYS A 4 -17.74 -11.75 -29.65
N THR A 5 -18.68 -12.63 -29.30
CA THR A 5 -18.71 -13.31 -28.01
C THR A 5 -17.94 -14.61 -28.13
N HIS A 6 -16.95 -14.82 -27.27
CA HIS A 6 -16.16 -16.06 -27.21
C HIS A 6 -16.57 -16.83 -25.94
N MET A 7 -16.93 -18.10 -26.11
CA MET A 7 -17.28 -18.99 -25.00
C MET A 7 -16.06 -19.81 -24.59
N VAL A 8 -15.83 -19.92 -23.28
CA VAL A 8 -14.78 -20.74 -22.69
C VAL A 8 -15.46 -21.76 -21.76
N THR A 9 -15.17 -23.04 -21.98
CA THR A 9 -15.67 -24.15 -21.15
C THR A 9 -14.50 -24.79 -20.45
N CYS A 10 -14.56 -24.93 -19.12
CA CYS A 10 -13.56 -25.62 -18.31
C CYS A 10 -14.23 -26.73 -17.49
N ARG A 11 -13.50 -27.81 -17.22
CA ARG A 11 -13.90 -28.84 -16.26
C ARG A 11 -13.31 -28.46 -14.91
N LEU A 12 -14.15 -28.39 -13.89
CA LEU A 12 -13.78 -28.13 -12.51
C LEU A 12 -14.26 -29.31 -11.67
N ASP A 13 -13.52 -29.65 -10.62
CA ASP A 13 -14.06 -30.51 -9.57
C ASP A 13 -15.03 -29.72 -8.67
N ASP A 14 -15.73 -30.41 -7.77
CA ASP A 14 -16.74 -29.79 -6.91
C ASP A 14 -16.14 -28.73 -5.98
N ARG A 15 -14.88 -28.91 -5.56
CA ARG A 15 -14.18 -27.98 -4.67
C ARG A 15 -13.87 -26.67 -5.40
N ASP A 16 -13.31 -26.76 -6.60
CA ASP A 16 -12.97 -25.61 -7.42
C ASP A 16 -14.23 -24.89 -7.90
N TYR A 17 -15.28 -25.64 -8.24
CA TYR A 17 -16.58 -25.07 -8.62
C TYR A 17 -17.23 -24.31 -7.45
N GLY A 18 -17.18 -24.88 -6.23
CA GLY A 18 -17.65 -24.21 -5.02
C GLY A 18 -16.87 -22.92 -4.74
N SER A 19 -15.54 -23.01 -4.76
CA SER A 19 -14.64 -21.87 -4.53
C SER A 19 -14.88 -20.72 -5.51
N LEU A 20 -15.15 -21.03 -6.78
CA LEU A 20 -15.52 -20.02 -7.78
C LEU A 20 -16.77 -19.23 -7.36
N HIS A 21 -17.80 -19.90 -6.86
CA HIS A 21 -19.05 -19.27 -6.49
C HIS A 21 -18.95 -18.51 -5.18
N GLU A 22 -18.28 -19.07 -4.18
CA GLU A 22 -18.04 -18.42 -2.89
C GLU A 22 -17.26 -17.11 -3.07
N ASN A 23 -16.16 -17.14 -3.82
CA ASN A 23 -15.35 -15.94 -4.07
C ASN A 23 -16.09 -14.90 -4.91
N ALA A 24 -16.89 -15.33 -5.89
CA ALA A 24 -17.71 -14.42 -6.67
C ALA A 24 -18.79 -13.75 -5.80
N ALA A 25 -19.41 -14.50 -4.88
CA ALA A 25 -20.39 -13.98 -3.92
C ALA A 25 -19.76 -13.01 -2.91
N ALA A 26 -18.58 -13.32 -2.39
CA ALA A 26 -17.86 -12.43 -1.47
C ALA A 26 -17.53 -11.06 -2.08
N LEU A 27 -17.40 -11.00 -3.41
CA LEU A 27 -17.16 -9.77 -4.16
C LEU A 27 -18.44 -9.16 -4.76
N ASP A 28 -19.61 -9.73 -4.50
CA ASP A 28 -20.91 -9.33 -5.07
C ASP A 28 -20.91 -9.26 -6.61
N VAL A 29 -20.31 -10.27 -7.25
CA VAL A 29 -20.24 -10.37 -8.71
C VAL A 29 -20.66 -11.74 -9.24
N ALA A 30 -21.05 -11.81 -10.51
CA ALA A 30 -21.27 -13.08 -11.18
C ALA A 30 -19.97 -13.90 -11.34
N PRO A 31 -20.01 -15.25 -11.32
CA PRO A 31 -18.83 -16.10 -11.53
C PRO A 31 -18.04 -15.80 -12.81
N SER A 32 -18.73 -15.44 -13.90
CA SER A 32 -18.09 -15.04 -15.16
C SER A 32 -17.37 -13.69 -15.06
N THR A 33 -17.81 -12.80 -14.17
CA THR A 33 -17.10 -11.54 -13.86
C THR A 33 -15.86 -11.82 -13.03
N TYR A 34 -15.98 -12.69 -12.02
CA TYR A 34 -14.84 -13.13 -11.22
C TYR A 34 -13.74 -13.78 -12.09
N MET A 35 -14.11 -14.74 -12.97
CA MET A 35 -13.16 -15.32 -13.93
C MET A 35 -12.50 -14.27 -14.83
N ARG A 36 -13.24 -13.24 -15.27
CA ARG A 36 -12.67 -12.15 -16.06
C ARG A 36 -11.68 -11.31 -15.28
N TYR A 37 -11.84 -11.15 -13.97
CA TYR A 37 -10.83 -10.51 -13.12
C TYR A 37 -9.54 -11.32 -13.10
N LEU A 38 -9.64 -12.63 -12.90
CA LEU A 38 -8.49 -13.53 -12.89
C LEU A 38 -7.74 -13.54 -14.24
N ILE A 39 -8.46 -13.63 -15.37
CA ILE A 39 -7.86 -13.63 -16.71
C ILE A 39 -7.12 -12.32 -17.03
N ARG A 40 -7.53 -11.20 -16.43
CA ARG A 40 -6.90 -9.88 -16.65
C ARG A 40 -5.59 -9.71 -15.89
N ILE A 41 -5.24 -10.63 -15.00
CA ILE A 41 -3.98 -10.60 -14.28
C ILE A 41 -2.84 -10.87 -15.27
N PRO A 42 -1.91 -9.92 -15.48
CA PRO A 42 -0.86 -10.06 -16.49
C PRO A 42 0.21 -11.05 -16.02
N VAL A 43 0.21 -12.26 -16.61
CA VAL A 43 1.19 -13.31 -16.32
C VAL A 43 2.63 -12.87 -16.65
N SER A 44 2.80 -11.98 -17.62
CA SER A 44 4.11 -11.44 -18.02
C SER A 44 4.77 -10.57 -16.95
N ALA A 45 4.02 -10.12 -15.94
CA ALA A 45 4.57 -9.40 -14.80
C ALA A 45 5.18 -10.35 -13.75
N CYS A 46 4.94 -11.65 -13.85
CA CYS A 46 5.56 -12.67 -13.00
C CYS A 46 6.83 -13.22 -13.65
N GLN A 47 7.96 -13.07 -12.96
CA GLN A 47 9.24 -13.68 -13.37
C GLN A 47 9.22 -15.22 -13.27
N ASP A 48 8.37 -15.79 -12.41
CA ASP A 48 8.10 -17.23 -12.34
C ASP A 48 6.58 -17.52 -12.28
N PRO A 49 5.92 -17.79 -13.40
CA PRO A 49 4.47 -18.01 -13.43
C PRO A 49 4.03 -19.35 -12.83
N LYS A 50 4.95 -20.29 -12.56
CA LYS A 50 4.62 -21.60 -11.95
C LYS A 50 4.93 -21.57 -10.47
N GLY A 51 4.01 -21.00 -9.69
CA GLY A 51 4.11 -20.97 -8.22
C GLY A 51 4.27 -19.59 -7.61
N ALA A 52 4.32 -18.51 -8.42
CA ALA A 52 4.25 -17.16 -7.88
C ALA A 52 2.84 -16.79 -7.43
N ASN A 53 2.76 -16.30 -6.19
CA ASN A 53 1.58 -15.66 -5.63
C ASN A 53 1.41 -14.30 -6.33
N VAL A 54 0.28 -14.09 -7.00
CA VAL A 54 0.03 -12.82 -7.71
C VAL A 54 -0.64 -11.82 -6.77
N LEU A 55 0.08 -10.75 -6.44
CA LEU A 55 -0.44 -9.61 -5.69
C LEU A 55 -1.14 -8.63 -6.64
N VAL A 56 -2.46 -8.51 -6.56
CA VAL A 56 -3.22 -7.48 -7.28
C VAL A 56 -3.48 -6.30 -6.35
N VAL A 57 -2.68 -5.24 -6.48
CA VAL A 57 -2.93 -3.97 -5.77
C VAL A 57 -3.76 -3.06 -6.66
N ASP A 58 -5.00 -2.75 -6.27
CA ASP A 58 -5.80 -1.76 -6.99
C ASP A 58 -5.10 -0.38 -6.97
N ALA A 59 -5.18 0.33 -8.09
CA ALA A 59 -4.50 1.61 -8.30
C ALA A 59 -4.93 2.66 -7.25
N LYS A 60 -6.15 2.56 -6.72
CA LYS A 60 -6.65 3.42 -5.64
C LYS A 60 -5.85 3.22 -4.35
N THR A 61 -5.60 1.97 -3.96
CA THR A 61 -4.83 1.63 -2.75
C THR A 61 -3.38 2.10 -2.88
N LEU A 62 -2.75 1.85 -4.03
CA LEU A 62 -1.39 2.30 -4.31
C LEU A 62 -1.29 3.84 -4.34
N GLY A 63 -2.28 4.51 -4.93
CA GLY A 63 -2.36 5.97 -4.95
C GLY A 63 -2.48 6.57 -3.54
N ALA A 64 -3.29 5.96 -2.68
CA ALA A 64 -3.43 6.39 -1.29
C ALA A 64 -2.16 6.11 -0.45
N LEU A 65 -1.43 5.02 -0.72
CA LEU A 65 -0.13 4.77 -0.06
C LEU A 65 0.91 5.81 -0.49
N ARG A 66 0.99 6.08 -1.80
CA ARG A 66 1.88 7.11 -2.36
C ARG A 66 1.60 8.50 -1.78
N TYR A 67 0.32 8.87 -1.64
CA TYR A 67 -0.05 10.17 -1.09
C TYR A 67 0.49 10.37 0.33
N GLU A 68 0.29 9.37 1.19
CA GLU A 68 0.76 9.38 2.57
C GLU A 68 2.30 9.44 2.67
N LEU A 69 3.00 8.61 1.88
CA LEU A 69 4.47 8.65 1.81
C LEU A 69 5.02 10.03 1.42
N VAL A 70 4.43 10.68 0.41
CA VAL A 70 4.83 12.03 -0.02
C VAL A 70 4.55 13.06 1.07
N ARG A 71 3.42 12.94 1.77
CA ARG A 71 3.05 13.86 2.85
C ARG A 71 4.03 13.78 4.01
N TRP A 72 4.47 12.59 4.43
CA TRP A 72 5.44 12.46 5.52
C TRP A 72 6.83 12.88 5.11
N GLY A 73 7.25 12.62 3.86
CA GLY A 73 8.49 13.16 3.33
C GLY A 73 8.57 14.68 3.47
N ARG A 74 7.44 15.39 3.28
CA ARG A 74 7.35 16.84 3.50
C ARG A 74 7.45 17.20 4.99
N HIS A 75 6.74 16.51 5.87
CA HIS A 75 6.80 16.77 7.31
C HIS A 75 8.19 16.49 7.90
N TYR A 76 8.83 15.39 7.49
CA TYR A 76 10.21 15.07 7.87
C TYR A 76 11.18 16.16 7.42
N ASN A 77 11.09 16.58 6.16
CA ASN A 77 11.95 17.63 5.62
C ASN A 77 11.74 18.97 6.36
N GLN A 78 10.50 19.29 6.75
CA GLN A 78 10.20 20.46 7.59
C GLN A 78 10.86 20.37 8.97
N GLY A 79 10.80 19.20 9.63
CA GLY A 79 11.49 18.96 10.90
C GLY A 79 13.00 19.15 10.78
N VAL A 80 13.61 18.58 9.73
CA VAL A 80 15.05 18.76 9.44
C VAL A 80 15.40 20.23 9.20
N HIS A 81 14.57 20.99 8.49
CA HIS A 81 14.78 22.43 8.31
C HIS A 81 14.72 23.20 9.63
N ALA A 82 13.77 22.88 10.52
CA ALA A 82 13.69 23.49 11.85
C ALA A 82 14.95 23.20 12.69
N LEU A 83 15.44 21.95 12.66
CA LEU A 83 16.67 21.56 13.33
C LEU A 83 17.92 22.24 12.74
N ASN A 84 17.98 22.37 11.42
CA ASN A 84 19.06 23.10 10.74
C ASN A 84 19.05 24.60 11.11
N ALA A 85 17.86 25.20 11.29
CA ALA A 85 17.73 26.58 11.75
C ALA A 85 18.22 26.76 13.20
N ILE A 86 17.95 25.80 14.09
CA ILE A 86 18.52 25.75 15.44
C ILE A 86 20.05 25.69 15.39
N ALA A 87 20.60 24.77 14.60
CA ALA A 87 22.05 24.60 14.48
C ALA A 87 22.74 25.85 13.92
N TYR A 88 22.09 26.54 12.96
CA TYR A 88 22.58 27.81 12.43
C TYR A 88 22.58 28.92 13.51
N ALA A 89 21.47 29.07 14.24
CA ALA A 89 21.33 30.07 15.29
C ALA A 89 22.30 29.85 16.47
N ALA A 90 22.55 28.59 16.86
CA ALA A 90 23.53 28.26 17.89
C ALA A 90 24.97 28.64 17.50
N ARG A 91 25.30 28.61 16.20
CA ARG A 91 26.64 28.96 15.68
C ARG A 91 26.88 30.48 15.58
N LYS A 92 25.83 31.29 15.39
CA LYS A 92 25.93 32.76 15.33
C LYS A 92 25.34 33.39 16.59
N LYS A 93 26.20 33.74 17.58
CA LYS A 93 25.91 34.54 18.79
C LYS A 93 24.40 34.73 19.06
N ALA A 94 23.81 33.70 19.64
CA ALA A 94 22.42 33.29 19.45
C ALA A 94 21.34 34.28 19.92
N PRO A 95 20.11 34.19 19.34
CA PRO A 95 18.90 34.73 19.95
C PRO A 95 18.58 34.04 21.29
N GLY A 96 17.69 34.65 22.10
CA GLY A 96 17.35 34.17 23.45
C GLY A 96 16.74 32.76 23.49
N ARG A 97 16.75 32.15 24.68
CA ARG A 97 16.26 30.79 24.99
C ARG A 97 14.92 30.44 24.32
N ASP A 98 14.00 31.40 24.24
CA ASP A 98 12.64 31.20 23.71
C ASP A 98 12.62 30.81 22.23
N TYR A 99 13.57 31.31 21.42
CA TYR A 99 13.68 30.93 20.02
C TYR A 99 13.99 29.42 19.88
N PHE A 100 14.90 28.90 20.70
CA PHE A 100 15.25 27.48 20.68
C PHE A 100 14.10 26.59 21.15
N VAL A 101 13.40 27.00 22.21
CA VAL A 101 12.22 26.29 22.71
C VAL A 101 11.15 26.20 21.64
N GLN A 102 10.87 27.29 20.92
CA GLN A 102 9.89 27.29 19.83
C GLN A 102 10.30 26.36 18.69
N GLN A 103 11.55 26.44 18.21
CA GLN A 103 11.99 25.63 17.09
C GLN A 103 12.07 24.13 17.42
N ILE A 104 12.43 23.78 18.66
CA ILE A 104 12.39 22.38 19.13
C ILE A 104 10.95 21.89 19.19
N GLY A 105 10.01 22.73 19.66
CA GLY A 105 8.58 22.42 19.63
C GLY A 105 8.06 22.13 18.23
N ILE A 106 8.42 22.96 17.25
CA ILE A 106 8.06 22.76 15.84
C ILE A 106 8.67 21.46 15.30
N ALA A 107 9.95 21.18 15.58
CA ALA A 107 10.60 19.96 15.12
C ALA A 107 9.90 18.70 15.69
N ASN A 108 9.58 18.70 16.99
CA ASN A 108 8.88 17.59 17.63
C ASN A 108 7.48 17.37 17.03
N GLU A 109 6.70 18.43 16.83
CA GLU A 109 5.37 18.33 16.20
C GLU A 109 5.45 17.71 14.79
N LYS A 110 6.47 18.07 14.00
CA LYS A 110 6.66 17.50 12.66
C LYS A 110 7.13 16.04 12.71
N LEU A 111 7.94 15.65 13.69
CA LEU A 111 8.35 14.26 13.90
C LEU A 111 7.17 13.41 14.37
N ASP A 112 6.32 13.92 15.26
CA ASP A 112 5.09 13.24 15.70
C ASP A 112 4.14 13.01 14.53
N ALA A 113 3.97 13.99 13.64
CA ALA A 113 3.17 13.84 12.42
C ALA A 113 3.72 12.78 11.45
N VAL A 114 5.05 12.63 11.37
CA VAL A 114 5.70 11.57 10.57
C VAL A 114 5.46 10.20 11.21
N GLU A 115 5.56 10.09 12.53
CA GLU A 115 5.36 8.85 13.26
C GLU A 115 3.90 8.39 13.24
N GLU A 116 2.95 9.30 13.42
CA GLU A 116 1.51 9.04 13.25
C GLU A 116 1.21 8.60 11.81
N GLY A 117 1.88 9.22 10.86
CA GLY A 117 1.92 8.78 9.49
C GLY A 117 2.34 7.32 9.37
N ARG A 118 3.59 7.01 9.75
CA ARG A 118 4.21 5.69 9.67
C ARG A 118 3.27 4.58 10.19
N ARG A 119 2.67 4.79 11.36
CA ARG A 119 1.69 3.84 11.96
C ARG A 119 0.45 3.62 11.09
N ARG A 120 -0.04 4.66 10.41
CA ARG A 120 -1.13 4.51 9.43
C ARG A 120 -0.70 3.74 8.18
N LEU A 121 0.58 3.78 7.78
CA LEU A 121 1.08 2.90 6.71
C LEU A 121 1.05 1.46 7.18
N GLU A 122 1.59 1.21 8.37
CA GLU A 122 1.69 -0.13 8.95
C GLU A 122 0.31 -0.76 9.02
N GLY A 123 -0.68 -0.08 9.63
CA GLY A 123 -2.04 -0.59 9.66
C GLY A 123 -2.64 -0.86 8.27
N ARG A 124 -2.36 0.00 7.27
CA ARG A 124 -2.85 -0.21 5.89
C ARG A 124 -2.12 -1.33 5.15
N LEU A 125 -0.86 -1.60 5.51
CA LEU A 125 -0.09 -2.73 4.99
C LEU A 125 -0.51 -4.02 5.67
N ASP A 126 -0.80 -4.00 6.97
CA ASP A 126 -1.36 -5.13 7.73
C ASP A 126 -2.77 -5.48 7.21
N ASP A 127 -3.61 -4.48 6.96
CA ASP A 127 -4.92 -4.65 6.31
C ASP A 127 -4.75 -5.23 4.90
N LEU A 128 -3.73 -4.77 4.16
CA LEU A 128 -3.42 -5.29 2.84
C LEU A 128 -3.01 -6.76 2.93
N GLU A 129 -2.14 -7.13 3.88
CA GLU A 129 -1.70 -8.50 4.16
C GLU A 129 -2.88 -9.41 4.55
N GLY A 130 -3.81 -8.92 5.37
CA GLY A 130 -5.04 -9.64 5.73
C GLY A 130 -6.07 -9.76 4.59
N SER A 131 -5.99 -8.90 3.56
CA SER A 131 -6.84 -8.93 2.36
C SER A 131 -6.24 -9.74 1.20
N ILE A 132 -5.06 -10.35 1.41
CA ILE A 132 -4.43 -11.25 0.44
C ILE A 132 -5.26 -12.55 0.37
N VAL A 133 -5.98 -12.76 -0.73
CA VAL A 133 -6.80 -13.97 -0.97
C VAL A 133 -5.92 -15.20 -1.30
N VAL A 134 -4.62 -15.04 -1.58
CA VAL A 134 -3.65 -16.15 -1.75
C VAL A 134 -2.30 -15.79 -1.14
N GLY A 135 -2.09 -16.20 0.11
CA GLY A 135 -0.82 -16.06 0.85
C GLY A 135 0.01 -17.34 0.78
N GLY A 136 1.26 -17.22 0.31
CA GLY A 136 2.24 -18.30 0.46
C GLY A 136 2.69 -18.41 1.91
N GLY A 137 2.68 -19.62 2.47
CA GLY A 137 3.31 -19.91 3.75
C GLY A 137 4.80 -19.52 3.76
N PRO A 138 5.41 -19.38 4.94
CA PRO A 138 6.76 -18.84 5.07
C PRO A 138 7.76 -19.69 4.28
N CYS A 139 8.42 -19.08 3.29
CA CYS A 139 9.64 -19.62 2.71
C CYS A 139 10.71 -19.67 3.80
N ARG A 140 10.91 -20.86 4.39
CA ARG A 140 12.08 -21.13 5.22
C ARG A 140 13.29 -21.24 4.29
N TYR A 141 14.28 -20.38 4.54
CA TYR A 141 15.63 -20.47 3.97
C TYR A 141 16.29 -21.80 4.32
#